data_AF-A0A4Z0E4Y2-F1
#
_entry.id   AF-A0A4Z0E4Y2-F1
#
_cell.length_a   1.000
_cell.length_b   1.000
_cell.length_c   1.000
_cell.angle_alpha   90.00
_cell.angle_beta   90.00
_cell.angle_gamma   90.00
#
_symmetry.space_group_name_H-M   'P 1'
#
loop_
_entity.id
_entity.type
_entity.pdbx_description
1 polymer ?
#
loop_
_entity_poly.entity_id
_entity_poly.type
_entity_poly.pdbx_seq_one_letter_code
_entity_poly.pdbx_strand_id
1 'polypeptide(L)' 'MPDMTKGDFAGQAAAIASEASSWAASICIPSRKLSEPACAETVARFTDAIRLRLADLDEWAGRAALAEQEKGDA' A
#
# COMPACT_ATOMS: atom_id res chain seq x y z
N MET A 1 -8.65 17.91 10.72
CA MET A 1 -7.41 17.11 10.78
C MET A 1 -6.25 18.06 10.53
N PRO A 2 -5.08 17.92 11.18
CA PRO A 2 -3.91 18.71 10.80
C PRO A 2 -3.55 18.44 9.34
N ASP A 3 -3.14 19.48 8.61
CA ASP A 3 -2.71 19.36 7.22
C ASP A 3 -1.47 18.45 7.15
N MET A 4 -1.53 17.36 6.37
CA MET A 4 -0.38 16.50 6.13
C MET A 4 0.67 17.32 5.41
N THR A 5 1.87 17.38 5.98
CA THR A 5 2.98 18.09 5.37
C THR A 5 3.58 17.25 4.23
N LYS A 6 4.39 17.89 3.39
CA LYS A 6 5.21 17.15 2.40
C LYS A 6 6.12 16.10 3.06
N GLY A 7 6.57 16.35 4.29
CA GLY A 7 7.39 15.42 5.06
C GLY A 7 6.61 14.17 5.47
N ASP A 8 5.37 14.35 5.92
CA ASP A 8 4.49 13.24 6.29
C ASP A 8 4.16 12.36 5.08
N PHE A 9 3.83 12.98 3.93
CA PHE A 9 3.61 12.26 2.69
C PHE A 9 4.86 11.49 2.23
N ALA A 10 6.04 12.13 2.26
CA ALA A 10 7.29 11.47 1.91
C ALA A 10 7.61 10.28 2.84
N GLY A 11 7.30 10.41 4.14
CA GLY A 11 7.43 9.33 5.12
C GLY A 11 6.51 8.15 4.81
N GLN A 12 5.25 8.41 4.48
CA GLN A 12 4.29 7.37 4.06
C GLN A 12 4.75 6.65 2.78
N ALA A 13 5.19 7.41 1.78
CA ALA A 13 5.70 6.85 0.53
C ALA A 13 6.95 5.98 0.75
N ALA A 14 7.87 6.41 1.63
CA ALA A 14 9.05 5.64 2.00
C ALA A 14 8.68 4.33 2.73
N ALA A 15 7.68 4.36 3.62
CA ALA A 15 7.21 3.17 4.31
C ALA A 15 6.64 2.11 3.35
N ILE A 16 5.80 2.54 2.39
CA ILE A 16 5.26 1.67 1.35
C ILE A 16 6.39 1.03 0.51
N ALA A 17 7.36 1.85 0.07
CA ALA A 17 8.51 1.36 -0.69
C ALA A 17 9.37 0.37 0.10
N SER A 18 9.57 0.62 1.40
CA SER A 18 10.33 -0.25 2.30
C SER A 18 9.66 -1.61 2.49
N GLU A 19 8.34 -1.65 2.62
CA GLU A 19 7.57 -2.88 2.77
C GLU A 19 7.60 -3.72 1.49
N ALA A 20 7.44 -3.09 0.33
CA ALA A 20 7.58 -3.74 -0.97
C ALA A 20 8.99 -4.32 -1.18
N SER A 21 10.02 -3.54 -0.84
CA SER A 21 11.42 -3.97 -0.93
C SER A 21 11.73 -5.12 0.03
N SER A 22 11.24 -5.08 1.27
CA SER A 22 11.42 -6.14 2.26
C SER A 22 10.77 -7.46 1.82
N TRP A 23 9.56 -7.38 1.24
CA TRP A 23 8.91 -8.55 0.66
C TRP A 23 9.73 -9.14 -0.49
N ALA A 24 10.18 -8.31 -1.43
CA ALA A 24 11.04 -8.73 -2.53
C ALA A 24 12.37 -9.34 -2.04
N ALA A 25 12.97 -8.78 -1.00
CA ALA A 25 14.19 -9.32 -0.40
C ALA A 25 13.95 -10.69 0.25
N SER A 26 12.79 -10.91 0.87
CA SER A 26 12.43 -12.19 1.51
C SER A 26 12.36 -13.37 0.52
N ILE A 27 12.04 -13.09 -0.74
CA ILE A 27 11.96 -14.09 -1.82
C ILE A 27 13.26 -14.18 -2.64
N CYS A 28 14.06 -13.11 -2.70
CA CYS A 28 15.34 -13.03 -3.41
C CYS A 28 16.52 -13.68 -2.67
N ILE A 29 16.29 -14.36 -1.54
CA ILE A 29 17.30 -15.25 -0.97
C ILE A 29 17.68 -16.26 -2.07
N PRO A 30 18.97 -16.36 -2.47
CA PRO A 30 19.41 -17.10 -3.65
C PRO A 30 19.14 -18.59 -3.47
N SER A 31 17.93 -18.99 -3.84
CA SER A 31 17.44 -20.35 -3.81
C SER A 31 16.63 -20.53 -5.08
N ARG A 32 16.53 -21.78 -5.57
CA ARG A 32 15.87 -22.15 -6.84
C ARG A 32 14.37 -21.80 -6.92
N LYS A 33 13.83 -21.06 -5.96
CA LYS A 33 12.41 -20.75 -5.76
C LYS A 33 11.90 -19.52 -6.50
N LEU A 34 12.76 -18.72 -7.12
CA LEU A 34 12.32 -17.56 -7.92
C LEU A 34 11.46 -17.96 -9.13
N SER A 35 11.59 -19.20 -9.59
CA SER A 35 10.78 -19.77 -10.68
C SER A 35 9.48 -20.42 -10.19
N GLU A 36 9.27 -20.53 -8.88
CA GLU A 36 8.05 -21.11 -8.31
C GLU A 36 6.91 -20.07 -8.30
N PRO A 37 5.65 -20.49 -8.47
CA PRO A 37 4.51 -19.59 -8.33
C PRO A 37 4.50 -18.91 -6.96
N ALA A 38 4.18 -17.62 -6.93
CA ALA A 38 4.01 -16.89 -5.68
C ALA A 38 2.85 -17.49 -4.85
N CYS A 39 3.05 -17.65 -3.55
CA CYS A 39 2.01 -18.10 -2.63
C CYS A 39 0.89 -17.05 -2.57
N ALA A 40 -0.33 -17.44 -2.93
CA ALA A 40 -1.48 -16.54 -2.95
C ALA A 40 -1.75 -15.89 -1.59
N GLU A 41 -1.57 -16.62 -0.49
CA GLU A 41 -1.72 -16.09 0.87
C GLU A 41 -0.69 -14.99 1.17
N THR A 42 0.56 -15.18 0.77
CA THR A 42 1.62 -14.17 0.95
C THR A 42 1.34 -12.91 0.14
N VAL A 43 0.90 -13.08 -1.11
CA VAL A 43 0.50 -11.95 -1.98
C VAL A 43 -0.68 -11.20 -1.35
N ALA A 44 -1.71 -11.91 -0.88
CA ALA A 44 -2.87 -11.32 -0.25
C ALA A 44 -2.48 -10.45 0.96
N ARG A 45 -1.72 -11.02 1.91
CA ARG A 45 -1.23 -10.31 3.11
C ARG A 45 -0.45 -9.05 2.77
N PHE A 46 0.44 -9.11 1.78
CA PHE A 46 1.18 -7.94 1.31
C PHE A 46 0.21 -6.88 0.74
N THR A 47 -0.69 -7.28 -0.16
CA THR A 47 -1.62 -6.32 -0.78
C THR A 47 -2.55 -5.67 0.24
N ASP A 48 -2.98 -6.38 1.28
CA ASP A 48 -3.82 -5.81 2.34
C ASP A 48 -3.06 -4.78 3.18
N ALA A 49 -1.79 -5.04 3.49
CA ALA A 49 -0.94 -4.09 4.20
C ALA A 49 -0.69 -2.79 3.42
N ILE A 50 -0.54 -2.89 2.09
CA ILE A 50 -0.45 -1.72 1.21
C ILE A 50 -1.79 -1.00 1.09
N ARG A 51 -2.90 -1.73 0.94
CA ARG A 51 -4.25 -1.14 0.87
C ARG A 51 -4.57 -0.31 2.10
N LEU A 52 -4.22 -0.78 3.29
CA LEU A 52 -4.45 -0.03 4.53
C LEU A 52 -3.75 1.33 4.51
N ARG A 53 -2.47 1.36 4.11
CA ARG A 53 -1.68 2.61 4.03
C ARG A 53 -2.18 3.54 2.94
N LEU A 54 -2.61 2.98 1.81
CA LEU A 54 -3.25 3.77 0.76
C LEU A 54 -4.59 4.34 1.20
N ALA A 55 -5.37 3.60 1.99
CA ALA A 55 -6.64 4.07 2.54
C ALA A 55 -6.43 5.26 3.48
N ASP A 56 -5.40 5.24 4.34
CA ASP A 56 -5.05 6.38 5.20
C ASP A 56 -4.71 7.64 4.38
N LEU A 57 -3.99 7.46 3.25
CA LEU A 57 -3.68 8.54 2.32
C LEU A 57 -4.92 9.06 1.57
N ASP A 58 -5.82 8.17 1.16
CA ASP A 58 -7.05 8.53 0.47
C ASP A 58 -8.06 9.20 1.41
N GLU A 59 -8.14 8.79 2.67
CA GLU A 59 -8.92 9.46 3.71
C GLU A 59 -8.39 10.87 3.92
N TRP A 60 -7.07 11.04 4.06
CA TRP A 60 -6.46 12.35 4.20
C TRP A 60 -6.69 13.24 2.97
N ALA A 61 -6.55 12.68 1.76
CA ALA A 61 -6.78 13.39 0.51
C ALA A 61 -8.26 13.75 0.27
N GLY A 62 -9.17 13.34 1.17
CA GLY A 62 -10.61 13.54 1.02
C GLY A 62 -11.22 12.71 -0.11
N ARG A 63 -10.52 11.70 -0.63
CA ARG A 63 -11.04 10.83 -1.70
C ARG A 63 -12.19 9.94 -1.22
N ALA A 64 -12.27 9.64 0.07
CA ALA A 64 -13.46 9.01 0.65
C ALA A 64 -14.72 9.87 0.49
N ALA A 65 -14.60 11.20 0.61
CA ALA A 65 -15.71 12.14 0.40
C ALA A 65 -16.07 12.30 -1.10
N LEU A 66 -15.09 12.18 -2.00
CA LEU A 66 -15.31 12.19 -3.44
C LEU A 66 -16.04 10.92 -3.93
N ALA A 67 -15.71 9.75 -3.38
CA ALA A 67 -16.37 8.49 -3.72
C ALA A 67 -17.84 8.41 -3.22
N GLU A 68 -18.17 9.08 -2.11
CA GLU A 68 -19.56 9.22 -1.62
C GLU A 68 -20.38 10.19 -2.49
N GLN A 69 -19.79 11.30 -2.96
CA GLN A 69 -20.44 12.22 -3.91
C GLN A 69 -20.77 11.52 -5.24
N GLU A 70 -19.84 10.74 -5.79
CA GLU A 70 -20.06 10.00 -7.05
C GLU A 70 -21.15 8.92 -6.95
N LYS A 71 -21.45 8.42 -5.74
CA LYS A 71 -22.56 7.48 -5.50
C LYS A 71 -23.91 8.17 -5.28
N GLY A 72 -23.92 9.42 -4.82
CA GLY A 72 -25.14 10.19 -4.58
C GLY A 72 -25.71 10.87 -5.83
N ASP A 73 -24.86 11.10 -6.83
CA ASP A 73 -25.22 11.68 -8.14
C ASP A 73 -25.54 10.62 -9.22
N ALA A 74 -25.55 9.33 -8.87
CA ALA A 74 -25.77 8.19 -9.78
C ALA A 74 -27.18 7.58 -9.65
#